data_AF-M4EE47-F1
#
_entry.id   AF-M4EE47-F1
#
_cell.length_a   1.000
_cell.length_b   1.000
_cell.length_c   1.000
_cell.angle_alpha   90.00
_cell.angle_beta   90.00
_cell.angle_gamma   90.00
#
_symmetry.space_group_name_H-M   'P 1'
#
loop_
_entity.id
_entity.type
_entity.pdbx_description
1 polymer ?
#
loop_
_entity_poly.entity_id
_entity_poly.type
_entity_poly.pdbx_seq_one_letter_code
_entity_poly.pdbx_strand_id
1 'polypeptide(L)'
;MESLVIPTQEVHIDIDDSLSISKERNTDLVHAKPIVLMSILSGLHAGYFRISLSLCSQALLWKIMIAPDSMSMSHLHSNLPSMAFHLLWYLALATQVLLCLLYALKCFFFFDMVKEEFSHYIGVNYLYAPSISWLILLQSAPMMEPQSILYQTLFSVFALPVLTLDTKLYGQWFTTEKRFLSMMANPASQVSVIANLVAARGAAEMGWRECALCLFSLGMVHYLVIFVTLYQRLPGGNNFPTKLRPVFFLFFAAPAMGSLAWNSICGSFDPLAKMLFFLSIFIFMSLVCRPNLFKKSMKRFNVAWWAYSFPITFLALNSVQYALEVKEQVAAGLMLISSSISVLIFLGLMILTAANSNRLLRRDPVLGSVTSPKVKSRQRS
;
A
#
# COMPACT_ATOMS: atom_id res chain seq x y z
N MET A 1 -73.66 -28.23 -43.92
CA MET A 1 -73.53 -26.76 -43.95
C MET A 1 -72.10 -26.47 -44.38
N GLU A 2 -71.97 -25.78 -45.51
CA GLU A 2 -70.80 -25.67 -46.37
C GLU A 2 -69.62 -24.87 -45.81
N SER A 3 -68.44 -25.12 -46.43
CA SER A 3 -67.31 -24.21 -46.67
C SER A 3 -66.42 -23.85 -45.45
N LEU A 4 -65.10 -23.70 -45.54
CA LEU A 4 -64.25 -23.20 -46.62
C LEU A 4 -62.87 -23.90 -46.66
N VAL A 5 -62.32 -24.00 -47.87
CA VAL A 5 -60.90 -24.19 -48.18
C VAL A 5 -60.26 -22.82 -48.49
N ILE A 6 -58.92 -22.77 -48.57
CA ILE A 6 -58.04 -21.86 -49.35
C ILE A 6 -57.20 -20.91 -48.45
N PRO A 7 -55.90 -20.58 -48.73
CA PRO A 7 -54.81 -21.29 -49.44
C PRO A 7 -53.45 -21.28 -48.70
N THR A 8 -52.52 -22.12 -49.17
CA THR A 8 -51.06 -21.96 -49.00
C THR A 8 -50.52 -20.85 -49.90
N GLN A 9 -49.77 -19.90 -49.33
CA GLN A 9 -49.01 -18.91 -50.08
C GLN A 9 -47.52 -19.09 -49.78
N GLU A 10 -46.80 -19.70 -50.73
CA GLU A 10 -45.34 -19.69 -50.76
C GLU A 10 -44.87 -18.28 -51.11
N VAL A 11 -44.05 -17.69 -50.24
CA VAL A 11 -43.36 -16.44 -50.53
C VAL A 11 -41.94 -16.78 -50.95
N HIS A 12 -41.68 -16.55 -52.22
CA HIS A 12 -40.38 -16.58 -52.87
C HIS A 12 -39.47 -15.52 -52.21
N ILE A 13 -38.34 -15.92 -51.63
CA ILE A 13 -37.32 -14.99 -51.15
C ILE A 13 -36.35 -14.76 -52.31
N ASP A 14 -36.45 -13.60 -52.94
CA ASP A 14 -35.45 -13.11 -53.89
C ASP A 14 -34.19 -12.72 -53.11
N ILE A 15 -33.07 -13.36 -53.43
CA ILE A 15 -31.75 -12.98 -52.92
C ILE A 15 -31.19 -11.98 -53.93
N ASP A 16 -31.34 -10.69 -53.63
CA ASP A 16 -30.73 -9.64 -54.43
C ASP A 16 -29.30 -9.41 -53.92
N ASP A 17 -28.35 -10.00 -54.66
CA ASP A 17 -26.92 -9.92 -54.43
C ASP A 17 -26.40 -8.61 -55.05
N SER A 18 -26.48 -7.51 -54.29
CA SER A 18 -25.82 -6.25 -54.66
C SER A 18 -24.81 -5.81 -53.59
N LEU A 19 -23.56 -6.12 -53.93
CA LEU A 19 -22.35 -5.65 -53.27
C LEU A 19 -22.27 -4.11 -53.17
N SER A 20 -21.56 -3.70 -52.12
CA SER A 20 -20.70 -2.50 -52.05
C SER A 20 -21.34 -1.15 -51.74
N ILE A 21 -21.58 -0.92 -50.45
CA ILE A 21 -21.20 0.37 -49.85
C ILE A 21 -20.22 0.06 -48.72
N SER A 22 -18.95 0.29 -49.00
CA SER A 22 -17.87 0.37 -48.02
C SER A 22 -18.24 1.40 -46.95
N LYS A 23 -18.84 0.93 -45.86
CA LYS A 23 -18.92 1.70 -44.62
C LYS A 23 -17.50 1.72 -44.09
N GLU A 24 -16.74 2.73 -44.49
CA GLU A 24 -15.50 3.12 -43.83
C GLU A 24 -15.79 3.18 -42.34
N ARG A 25 -15.36 2.14 -41.64
CA ARG A 25 -15.26 2.13 -40.20
C ARG A 25 -14.07 3.02 -39.88
N ASN A 26 -14.28 4.33 -39.93
CA ASN A 26 -13.44 5.28 -39.22
C ASN A 26 -13.59 4.92 -37.73
N THR A 27 -12.76 3.97 -37.28
CA THR A 27 -12.52 3.77 -35.87
C THR A 27 -11.89 5.06 -35.38
N ASP A 28 -12.69 5.86 -34.67
CA ASP A 28 -12.24 7.04 -33.94
C ASP A 28 -11.22 6.63 -32.85
N LEU A 29 -10.01 6.29 -33.29
CA LEU A 29 -8.88 5.90 -32.44
C LEU A 29 -8.48 7.05 -31.50
N VAL A 30 -8.81 8.30 -31.89
CA VAL A 30 -8.58 9.53 -31.14
C VAL A 30 -9.59 9.71 -29.99
N HIS A 31 -10.84 9.26 -30.15
CA HIS A 31 -11.86 9.32 -29.09
C HIS A 31 -11.83 8.10 -28.15
N ALA A 32 -11.26 6.97 -28.57
CA ALA A 32 -11.11 5.78 -27.72
C ALA A 32 -10.10 5.98 -26.56
N LYS A 33 -9.01 6.71 -26.79
CA LYS A 33 -7.95 6.98 -25.79
C LYS A 33 -8.45 7.77 -24.56
N PRO A 34 -9.19 8.89 -24.69
CA PRO A 34 -9.71 9.61 -23.54
C PRO A 34 -10.72 8.78 -22.74
N ILE A 35 -11.53 7.93 -23.39
CA ILE A 35 -12.49 7.05 -22.70
C ILE A 35 -11.76 6.00 -21.84
N VAL A 36 -10.70 5.39 -22.36
CA VAL A 36 -9.89 4.41 -21.60
C VAL A 36 -9.18 5.08 -20.42
N LEU A 37 -8.59 6.25 -20.63
CA LEU A 37 -7.93 7.01 -19.55
C LEU A 37 -8.91 7.37 -18.43
N MET A 38 -10.10 7.86 -18.78
CA MET A 38 -11.14 8.20 -17.80
C MET A 38 -11.65 6.97 -17.05
N SER A 39 -11.76 5.82 -17.72
CA SER A 39 -12.11 4.54 -17.08
C SER A 39 -11.03 4.10 -16.07
N ILE A 40 -9.76 4.17 -16.44
CA ILE A 40 -8.62 3.86 -15.55
C ILE A 40 -8.64 4.80 -14.33
N LEU A 41 -8.85 6.09 -14.57
CA LEU A 41 -8.87 7.12 -13.54
C LEU A 41 -9.99 6.92 -12.52
N SER A 42 -11.17 6.52 -13.00
CA SER A 42 -12.32 6.18 -12.13
C SER A 42 -12.07 4.93 -11.27
N GLY A 43 -11.26 3.98 -11.75
CA GLY A 43 -10.93 2.75 -11.03
C GLY A 43 -9.75 2.88 -10.06
N LEU A 44 -8.92 3.91 -10.20
CA LEU A 44 -7.76 4.14 -9.35
C LEU A 44 -8.20 4.54 -7.93
N HIS A 45 -7.58 3.95 -6.92
CA HIS A 45 -7.78 4.32 -5.51
C HIS A 45 -6.44 4.40 -4.79
N ALA A 46 -6.38 5.10 -3.66
CA ALA A 46 -5.16 5.40 -2.91
C ALA A 46 -4.42 4.13 -2.43
N GLY A 47 -5.11 3.00 -2.35
CA GLY A 47 -4.50 1.72 -1.99
C GLY A 47 -3.53 1.16 -3.05
N TYR A 48 -3.49 1.70 -4.27
CA TYR A 48 -2.45 1.36 -5.26
C TYR A 48 -1.06 1.86 -4.84
N PHE A 49 -0.97 2.90 -4.00
CA PHE A 49 0.31 3.39 -3.48
C PHE A 49 1.05 2.36 -2.61
N ARG A 50 0.42 1.25 -2.21
CA ARG A 50 1.12 0.10 -1.61
C ARG A 50 2.21 -0.50 -2.51
N ILE A 51 2.05 -0.41 -3.83
CA ILE A 51 3.06 -0.81 -4.81
C ILE A 51 4.30 0.07 -4.63
N SER A 52 4.10 1.38 -4.67
CA SER A 52 5.15 2.37 -4.47
C SER A 52 5.81 2.23 -3.10
N LEU A 53 5.03 2.07 -2.02
CA LEU A 53 5.56 1.83 -0.67
C LEU A 53 6.54 0.66 -0.64
N SER A 54 6.17 -0.45 -1.28
CA SER A 54 7.00 -1.65 -1.31
C SER A 54 8.27 -1.44 -2.13
N LEU A 55 8.18 -0.75 -3.28
CA LEU A 55 9.35 -0.36 -4.08
C LEU A 55 10.31 0.54 -3.30
N CYS A 56 9.78 1.59 -2.64
CA CYS A 56 10.58 2.54 -1.85
C CYS A 56 11.23 1.84 -0.65
N SER A 57 10.50 1.00 0.09
CA SER A 57 11.05 0.24 1.22
C SER A 57 12.15 -0.73 0.77
N GLN A 58 12.00 -1.37 -0.38
CA GLN A 58 13.04 -2.24 -0.94
C GLN A 58 14.27 -1.42 -1.34
N ALA A 59 14.11 -0.28 -2.00
CA ALA A 59 15.23 0.61 -2.30
C ALA A 59 16.00 1.01 -1.03
N LEU A 60 15.28 1.32 0.06
CA LEU A 60 15.89 1.59 1.36
C LEU A 60 16.64 0.38 1.93
N LEU A 61 16.07 -0.83 1.85
CA LEU A 61 16.75 -2.06 2.29
C LEU A 61 18.07 -2.27 1.55
N TRP A 62 18.05 -2.15 0.23
CA TRP A 62 19.26 -2.28 -0.59
C TRP A 62 20.29 -1.19 -0.26
N LYS A 63 19.88 0.07 -0.03
CA LYS A 63 20.78 1.15 0.40
C LYS A 63 21.55 0.77 1.68
N ILE A 64 20.85 0.26 2.69
CA ILE A 64 21.48 -0.11 3.98
C ILE A 64 22.36 -1.36 3.82
N MET A 65 21.96 -2.33 3.01
CA MET A 65 22.74 -3.55 2.77
C MET A 65 24.01 -3.33 1.94
N ILE A 66 24.11 -2.23 1.18
CA ILE A 66 25.30 -1.88 0.39
C ILE A 66 26.26 -0.99 1.21
N ALA A 67 25.80 -0.41 2.31
CA ALA A 67 26.63 0.44 3.15
C ALA A 67 27.87 -0.32 3.65
N PRO A 68 29.05 0.31 3.68
CA PRO A 68 30.34 -0.35 3.92
C PRO A 68 30.44 -1.04 5.29
N ASP A 69 29.65 -0.60 6.28
CA ASP A 69 29.62 -1.21 7.62
C ASP A 69 28.79 -2.49 7.70
N SER A 70 28.12 -2.91 6.62
CA SER A 70 27.26 -4.10 6.60
C SER A 70 28.05 -5.41 6.51
N MET A 71 27.96 -6.21 7.58
CA MET A 71 28.64 -7.49 7.76
C MET A 71 28.30 -8.54 6.68
N SER A 72 27.22 -8.34 5.91
CA SER A 72 26.70 -9.30 4.92
C SER A 72 27.39 -9.26 3.56
N MET A 73 27.95 -8.11 3.16
CA MET A 73 28.37 -7.87 1.76
C MET A 73 29.85 -7.53 1.61
N SER A 74 30.63 -7.57 2.69
CA SER A 74 32.09 -7.42 2.63
C SER A 74 32.76 -8.42 1.68
N HIS A 75 32.17 -9.60 1.48
CA HIS A 75 32.65 -10.64 0.56
C HIS A 75 32.09 -10.53 -0.88
N LEU A 76 31.00 -9.79 -1.10
CA LEU A 76 30.44 -9.54 -2.44
C LEU A 76 30.85 -8.13 -2.91
N HIS A 77 32.15 -7.93 -3.04
CA HIS A 77 32.77 -6.74 -3.65
C HIS A 77 32.55 -6.71 -5.17
N SER A 78 31.29 -6.80 -5.60
CA SER A 78 30.88 -6.76 -7.01
C SER A 78 30.02 -5.53 -7.23
N ASN A 79 30.08 -4.93 -8.42
CA ASN A 79 29.27 -3.75 -8.78
C ASN A 79 27.76 -4.04 -8.88
N LEU A 80 27.37 -5.31 -8.80
CA LEU A 80 26.01 -5.81 -9.06
C LEU A 80 24.95 -5.30 -8.06
N PRO A 81 25.21 -5.28 -6.74
CA PRO A 81 24.25 -4.76 -5.75
C PRO A 81 24.03 -3.26 -5.90
N SER A 82 25.07 -2.49 -6.23
CA SER A 82 24.98 -1.05 -6.46
C SER A 82 24.09 -0.74 -7.67
N MET A 83 24.27 -1.45 -8.79
CA MET A 83 23.42 -1.27 -9.97
C MET A 83 21.95 -1.64 -9.67
N ALA A 84 21.72 -2.74 -8.96
CA ALA A 84 20.38 -3.18 -8.58
C ALA A 84 19.66 -2.13 -7.71
N PHE A 85 20.37 -1.52 -6.75
CA PHE A 85 19.83 -0.44 -5.94
C PHE A 85 19.42 0.78 -6.77
N HIS A 86 20.29 1.27 -7.68
CA HIS A 86 19.97 2.43 -8.52
C HIS A 86 18.77 2.15 -9.43
N LEU A 87 18.75 0.99 -10.10
CA LEU A 87 17.62 0.59 -10.96
C LEU A 87 16.31 0.52 -10.16
N LEU A 88 16.35 -0.08 -8.97
CA LEU A 88 15.19 -0.19 -8.10
C LEU A 88 14.71 1.17 -7.61
N TRP A 89 15.63 2.08 -7.26
CA TRP A 89 15.30 3.44 -6.83
C TRP A 89 14.65 4.25 -7.95
N TYR A 90 15.19 4.20 -9.17
CA TYR A 90 14.57 4.89 -10.33
C TYR A 90 13.20 4.28 -10.69
N LEU A 91 13.04 2.95 -10.56
CA LEU A 91 11.74 2.30 -10.74
C LEU A 91 10.73 2.74 -9.67
N ALA A 92 11.17 2.87 -8.42
CA ALA A 92 10.35 3.38 -7.32
C ALA A 92 9.92 4.83 -7.57
N LEU A 93 10.86 5.69 -7.98
CA LEU A 93 10.60 7.08 -8.35
C LEU A 93 9.60 7.18 -9.51
N ALA A 94 9.84 6.47 -10.61
CA ALA A 94 8.96 6.48 -11.78
C ALA A 94 7.54 6.02 -11.42
N THR A 95 7.42 4.95 -10.63
CA THR A 95 6.11 4.44 -10.18
C THR A 95 5.41 5.43 -9.26
N GLN A 96 6.14 6.06 -8.33
CA GLN A 96 5.59 7.04 -7.41
C GLN A 96 5.10 8.29 -8.14
N VAL A 97 5.91 8.84 -9.04
CA VAL A 97 5.54 9.99 -9.87
C VAL A 97 4.31 9.66 -10.71
N LEU A 98 4.29 8.50 -11.38
CA LEU A 98 3.16 8.07 -12.21
C LEU A 98 1.87 7.95 -11.38
N LEU A 99 1.91 7.29 -10.22
CA LEU A 99 0.74 7.16 -9.36
C LEU A 99 0.26 8.51 -8.81
N CYS A 100 1.18 9.41 -8.43
CA CYS A 100 0.84 10.77 -8.01
C CYS A 100 0.18 11.56 -9.15
N LEU A 101 0.71 11.50 -10.37
CA LEU A 101 0.13 12.16 -11.54
C LEU A 101 -1.28 11.62 -11.84
N LEU A 102 -1.45 10.30 -11.87
CA LEU A 102 -2.77 9.70 -12.08
C LEU A 102 -3.75 10.07 -10.95
N TYR A 103 -3.32 10.07 -9.69
CA TYR A 103 -4.20 10.44 -8.59
C TYR A 103 -4.53 11.94 -8.59
N ALA A 104 -3.58 12.81 -8.98
CA ALA A 104 -3.83 14.25 -9.16
C ALA A 104 -4.86 14.48 -10.27
N LEU A 105 -4.73 13.80 -11.41
CA LEU A 105 -5.74 13.82 -12.48
C LEU A 105 -7.11 13.36 -11.95
N LYS A 106 -7.16 12.34 -11.08
CA LYS A 106 -8.41 11.88 -10.45
C LYS A 106 -9.01 12.98 -9.57
N CYS A 107 -8.19 13.71 -8.81
CA CYS A 107 -8.66 14.86 -8.03
C CYS A 107 -9.27 15.95 -8.91
N PHE A 108 -8.71 16.21 -10.10
CA PHE A 108 -9.25 17.22 -11.03
C PHE A 108 -10.52 16.78 -11.75
N PHE A 109 -10.57 15.55 -12.28
CA PHE A 109 -11.68 15.09 -13.12
C PHE A 109 -12.79 14.36 -12.35
N PHE A 110 -12.48 13.79 -11.18
CA PHE A 110 -13.37 12.91 -10.42
C PHE A 110 -13.35 13.23 -8.92
N PHE A 111 -13.44 14.52 -8.59
CA PHE A 111 -13.37 15.01 -7.22
C PHE A 111 -14.39 14.36 -6.27
N ASP A 112 -15.62 14.11 -6.73
CA ASP A 112 -16.66 13.46 -5.92
C ASP A 112 -16.25 12.06 -5.45
N MET A 113 -15.60 11.28 -6.33
CA MET A 113 -15.08 9.95 -5.95
C MET A 113 -13.92 10.04 -4.95
N VAL A 114 -13.11 11.09 -5.01
CA VAL A 114 -12.05 11.34 -4.02
C VAL A 114 -12.67 11.73 -2.67
N LYS A 115 -13.73 12.54 -2.67
CA LYS A 115 -14.49 12.89 -1.46
C LYS A 115 -15.15 11.66 -0.82
N GLU A 116 -15.71 10.76 -1.61
CA GLU A 116 -16.22 9.46 -1.14
C GLU A 116 -15.10 8.62 -0.53
N GLU A 117 -13.94 8.53 -1.19
CA GLU A 117 -12.78 7.81 -0.68
C GLU A 117 -12.26 8.38 0.65
N PHE A 118 -12.24 9.72 0.78
CA PHE A 118 -11.85 10.45 1.98
C PHE A 118 -12.84 10.30 3.14
N SER A 119 -14.11 10.06 2.84
CA SER A 119 -15.17 9.82 3.84
C SER A 119 -15.26 8.35 4.25
N HIS A 120 -14.73 7.44 3.44
CA HIS A 120 -14.75 6.02 3.70
C HIS A 120 -13.75 5.61 4.80
N TYR A 121 -14.24 4.95 5.86
CA TYR A 121 -13.47 4.58 7.06
C TYR A 121 -12.21 3.72 6.81
N ILE A 122 -12.15 2.97 5.70
CA ILE A 122 -10.93 2.25 5.27
C ILE A 122 -10.11 3.11 4.30
N GLY A 123 -10.78 3.83 3.40
CA GLY A 123 -10.15 4.51 2.26
C GLY A 123 -9.23 5.64 2.71
N VAL A 124 -9.70 6.44 3.67
CA VAL A 124 -8.96 7.56 4.24
C VAL A 124 -7.57 7.17 4.76
N ASN A 125 -7.39 5.96 5.31
CA ASN A 125 -6.09 5.53 5.85
C ASN A 125 -5.04 5.34 4.75
N TYR A 126 -5.44 5.07 3.51
CA TYR A 126 -4.51 4.92 2.39
C TYR A 126 -4.09 6.27 1.78
N LEU A 127 -4.71 7.38 2.17
CA LEU A 127 -4.29 8.72 1.72
C LEU A 127 -2.97 9.18 2.33
N TYR A 128 -2.50 8.50 3.39
CA TYR A 128 -1.14 8.67 3.91
C TYR A 128 -0.09 8.04 2.99
N ALA A 129 -0.44 6.98 2.24
CA ALA A 129 0.52 6.18 1.49
C ALA A 129 1.36 6.97 0.47
N PRO A 130 0.82 7.94 -0.30
CA PRO A 130 1.63 8.79 -1.18
C PRO A 130 2.74 9.52 -0.42
N SER A 131 2.42 10.16 0.70
CA SER A 131 3.41 10.88 1.53
C SER A 131 4.45 9.94 2.12
N ILE A 132 4.03 8.80 2.67
CA ILE A 132 4.95 7.81 3.22
C ILE A 132 5.93 7.32 2.13
N SER A 133 5.43 7.00 0.94
CA SER A 133 6.27 6.59 -0.18
C SER A 133 7.32 7.65 -0.53
N TRP A 134 6.92 8.93 -0.62
CA TRP A 134 7.86 10.02 -0.89
C TRP A 134 8.91 10.16 0.21
N LEU A 135 8.52 10.06 1.48
CA LEU A 135 9.45 10.14 2.61
C LEU A 135 10.46 8.99 2.59
N ILE A 136 10.04 7.75 2.31
CA ILE A 136 10.95 6.60 2.21
C ILE A 136 11.85 6.70 0.97
N LEU A 137 11.30 7.18 -0.16
CA LEU A 137 12.08 7.38 -1.38
C LEU A 137 13.17 8.43 -1.18
N LEU A 138 12.85 9.51 -0.46
CA LEU A 138 13.78 10.56 -0.09
C LEU A 138 14.88 10.02 0.85
N GLN A 139 14.53 9.25 1.89
CA GLN A 139 15.48 8.59 2.80
C GLN A 139 16.41 7.61 2.05
N SER A 140 15.92 6.97 0.98
CA SER A 140 16.70 6.07 0.13
C SER A 140 17.42 6.75 -1.03
N ALA A 141 17.33 8.08 -1.18
CA ALA A 141 17.97 8.80 -2.29
C ALA A 141 19.50 8.57 -2.32
N PRO A 142 20.08 8.28 -3.50
CA PRO A 142 21.51 8.01 -3.63
C PRO A 142 22.37 9.29 -3.63
N MET A 143 21.82 10.42 -4.11
CA MET A 143 22.58 11.65 -4.39
C MET A 143 22.21 12.81 -3.45
N MET A 144 21.47 12.54 -2.37
CA MET A 144 20.91 13.60 -1.51
C MET A 144 21.32 13.38 -0.07
N GLU A 145 22.00 14.38 0.49
CA GLU A 145 22.36 14.40 1.90
C GLU A 145 21.20 14.94 2.74
N PRO A 146 20.90 14.34 3.91
CA PRO A 146 19.83 14.80 4.79
C PRO A 146 19.96 16.26 5.24
N GLN A 147 21.19 16.80 5.26
CA GLN A 147 21.46 18.18 5.68
C GLN A 147 21.24 19.22 4.56
N SER A 148 21.05 18.78 3.31
CA SER A 148 20.82 19.68 2.19
C SER A 148 19.48 20.41 2.32
N ILE A 149 19.47 21.71 2.01
CA ILE A 149 18.26 22.56 2.00
C ILE A 149 17.17 21.93 1.13
N LEU A 150 17.55 21.34 -0.01
CA LEU A 150 16.61 20.72 -0.93
C LEU A 150 16.00 19.45 -0.33
N TYR A 151 16.78 18.65 0.40
CA TYR A 151 16.27 17.47 1.12
C TYR A 151 15.27 17.89 2.20
N GLN A 152 15.64 18.86 3.05
CA GLN A 152 14.78 19.34 4.13
C GLN A 152 13.47 19.96 3.63
N THR A 153 13.56 20.72 2.53
CA THR A 153 12.38 21.33 1.89
C THR A 153 11.43 20.26 1.35
N LEU A 154 11.94 19.28 0.60
CA LEU A 154 11.14 18.17 0.10
C LEU A 154 10.54 17.34 1.22
N PHE A 155 11.31 17.06 2.27
CA PHE A 155 10.82 16.36 3.45
C PHE A 155 9.63 17.08 4.07
N SER A 156 9.73 18.40 4.31
CA SER A 156 8.64 19.18 4.90
C SER A 156 7.39 19.19 4.01
N VAL A 157 7.56 19.31 2.69
CA VAL A 157 6.44 19.22 1.73
C VAL A 157 5.74 17.87 1.81
N PHE A 158 6.48 16.77 1.92
CA PHE A 158 5.91 15.43 1.98
C PHE A 158 5.35 15.06 3.37
N ALA A 159 5.88 15.65 4.45
CA ALA A 159 5.40 15.47 5.81
C ALA A 159 4.11 16.28 6.09
N LEU A 160 3.91 17.42 5.43
CA LEU A 160 2.74 18.28 5.64
C LEU A 160 1.38 17.56 5.48
N PRO A 161 1.15 16.74 4.43
CA PRO A 161 -0.08 15.96 4.34
C PRO A 161 -0.26 14.94 5.45
N VAL A 162 0.82 14.37 6.00
CA VAL A 162 0.74 13.43 7.15
C VAL A 162 0.17 14.16 8.36
N LEU A 163 0.75 15.31 8.72
CA LEU A 163 0.29 16.14 9.82
C LEU A 163 -1.14 16.66 9.64
N THR A 164 -1.49 17.03 8.41
CA THR A 164 -2.85 17.51 8.08
C THR A 164 -3.88 16.39 8.23
N LEU A 165 -3.55 15.17 7.80
CA LEU A 165 -4.42 14.02 7.95
C LEU A 165 -4.52 13.57 9.41
N ASP A 166 -3.42 13.65 10.17
CA ASP A 166 -3.42 13.32 11.59
C ASP A 166 -4.29 14.30 12.37
N THR A 167 -4.10 15.60 12.21
CA THR A 167 -4.93 16.62 12.89
C THR A 167 -6.41 16.44 12.61
N LYS A 168 -6.77 16.11 11.36
CA LYS A 168 -8.15 15.73 11.01
C LYS A 168 -8.60 14.45 11.73
N LEU A 169 -7.81 13.38 11.67
CA LEU A 169 -8.17 12.08 12.23
C LEU A 169 -8.35 12.17 13.75
N TYR A 170 -7.39 12.75 14.46
CA TYR A 170 -7.48 12.99 15.90
C TYR A 170 -8.59 13.98 16.25
N GLY A 171 -8.74 15.07 15.49
CA GLY A 171 -9.83 16.03 15.68
C GLY A 171 -11.18 15.34 15.63
N GLN A 172 -11.42 14.50 14.61
CA GLN A 172 -12.63 13.68 14.51
C GLN A 172 -12.82 12.74 15.69
N TRP A 173 -11.74 12.17 16.23
CA TRP A 173 -11.83 11.28 17.40
C TRP A 173 -12.25 12.02 18.67
N PHE A 174 -11.84 13.27 18.83
CA PHE A 174 -12.21 14.09 19.98
C PHE A 174 -13.61 14.71 19.86
N THR A 175 -14.06 15.07 18.66
CA THR A 175 -15.30 15.83 18.47
C THR A 175 -16.51 15.01 18.05
N THR A 176 -16.32 13.77 17.57
CA THR A 176 -17.42 12.94 17.02
C THR A 176 -18.01 12.02 18.10
N GLU A 177 -19.25 11.55 17.88
CA GLU A 177 -20.05 10.75 18.83
C GLU A 177 -19.31 9.65 19.61
N LYS A 178 -19.87 9.33 20.80
CA LYS A 178 -19.44 8.20 21.64
C LYS A 178 -19.32 6.93 20.76
N ARG A 179 -18.12 6.33 20.72
CA ARG A 179 -17.75 5.08 20.02
C ARG A 179 -17.21 5.16 18.59
N PHE A 180 -16.97 6.36 18.02
CA PHE A 180 -16.37 6.52 16.67
C PHE A 180 -15.12 5.64 16.44
N LEU A 181 -14.15 5.72 17.35
CA LEU A 181 -12.92 4.91 17.33
C LEU A 181 -13.21 3.41 17.30
N SER A 182 -14.09 2.94 18.18
CA SER A 182 -14.43 1.51 18.28
C SER A 182 -15.18 0.98 17.04
N MET A 183 -15.85 1.85 16.29
CA MET A 183 -16.55 1.50 15.05
C MET A 183 -15.60 1.54 13.85
N MET A 184 -14.79 2.59 13.74
CA MET A 184 -13.99 2.89 12.55
C MET A 184 -12.57 2.28 12.55
N ALA A 185 -11.99 1.98 13.72
CA ALA A 185 -10.65 1.40 13.80
C ALA A 185 -10.57 0.07 13.04
N ASN A 186 -9.67 -0.02 12.07
CA ASN A 186 -9.47 -1.21 11.27
C ASN A 186 -7.96 -1.43 11.06
N PRO A 187 -7.51 -2.60 10.57
CA PRO A 187 -6.08 -2.83 10.38
C PRO A 187 -5.38 -1.78 9.50
N ALA A 188 -6.10 -1.13 8.56
CA ALA A 188 -5.50 -0.08 7.73
C ALA A 188 -5.21 1.21 8.52
N SER A 189 -5.82 1.42 9.69
CA SER A 189 -5.51 2.56 10.57
C SER A 189 -4.05 2.58 11.03
N GLN A 190 -3.37 1.43 11.02
CA GLN A 190 -1.92 1.34 11.27
C GLN A 190 -1.08 2.11 10.22
N VAL A 191 -1.63 2.48 9.06
CA VAL A 191 -0.90 3.28 8.06
C VAL A 191 -0.59 4.69 8.58
N SER A 192 -1.47 5.33 9.36
CA SER A 192 -1.19 6.64 10.00
C SER A 192 -0.06 6.54 11.04
N VAL A 193 -0.06 5.45 11.82
CA VAL A 193 1.04 5.14 12.75
C VAL A 193 2.37 5.03 12.00
N ILE A 194 2.41 4.24 10.93
CA ILE A 194 3.59 4.07 10.10
C ILE A 194 4.03 5.40 9.49
N ALA A 195 3.10 6.28 9.10
CA ALA A 195 3.42 7.59 8.55
C ALA A 195 4.19 8.46 9.55
N ASN A 196 3.70 8.53 10.79
CA ASN A 196 4.36 9.25 11.87
C ASN A 196 5.75 8.70 12.16
N LEU A 197 5.91 7.37 12.21
CA LEU A 197 7.20 6.73 12.51
C LEU A 197 8.21 6.89 11.35
N VAL A 198 7.76 6.83 10.09
CA VAL A 198 8.60 7.11 8.92
C VAL A 198 9.05 8.57 8.89
N ALA A 199 8.15 9.50 9.22
CA ALA A 199 8.48 10.91 9.34
C ALA A 199 9.44 11.16 10.52
N ALA A 200 9.23 10.51 11.67
CA ALA A 200 10.12 10.60 12.82
C ALA A 200 11.55 10.14 12.47
N ARG A 201 11.70 9.02 11.76
CA ARG A 201 12.99 8.54 11.27
C ARG A 201 13.67 9.59 10.38
N GLY A 202 12.97 10.10 9.37
CA GLY A 202 13.56 11.09 8.46
C GLY A 202 13.90 12.42 9.16
N ALA A 203 13.08 12.87 10.11
CA ALA A 203 13.37 14.05 10.93
C ALA A 203 14.64 13.86 11.78
N ALA A 204 14.83 12.65 12.34
CA ALA A 204 16.03 12.32 13.10
C ALA A 204 17.29 12.31 12.21
N GLU A 205 17.21 11.75 10.99
CA GLU A 205 18.33 11.76 10.02
C GLU A 205 18.77 13.17 9.61
N MET A 206 17.85 14.15 9.60
CA MET A 206 18.17 15.56 9.33
C MET A 206 18.70 16.32 10.55
N GLY A 207 18.72 15.70 11.73
CA GLY A 207 19.09 16.33 13.00
C GLY A 207 17.95 17.10 13.69
N TRP A 208 16.70 17.03 13.20
CA TRP A 208 15.54 17.67 13.83
C TRP A 208 14.99 16.82 14.99
N ARG A 209 15.78 16.71 16.05
CA ARG A 209 15.56 15.77 17.17
C ARG A 209 14.22 15.96 17.87
N GLU A 210 13.82 17.21 18.16
CA GLU A 210 12.54 17.51 18.82
C GLU A 210 11.34 17.15 17.95
N CYS A 211 11.41 17.46 16.65
CA CYS A 211 10.39 17.08 15.68
C CYS A 211 10.27 15.56 15.57
N ALA A 212 11.41 14.86 15.56
CA ALA A 212 11.45 13.40 15.51
C ALA A 212 10.79 12.78 16.76
N LEU A 213 11.10 13.30 17.95
CA LEU A 213 10.48 12.86 19.20
C LEU A 213 8.97 13.09 19.20
N CYS A 214 8.52 14.28 18.79
CA CYS A 214 7.09 14.61 18.70
C CYS A 214 6.33 13.62 17.79
N LEU A 215 6.83 13.41 16.56
CA LEU A 215 6.24 12.46 15.61
C LEU A 215 6.28 11.03 16.11
N PHE A 216 7.39 10.61 16.74
CA PHE A 216 7.52 9.29 17.33
C PHE A 216 6.51 9.06 18.45
N SER A 217 6.35 10.03 19.37
CA SER A 217 5.38 9.97 20.45
C SER A 217 3.94 9.86 19.93
N LEU A 218 3.57 10.67 18.93
CA LEU A 218 2.26 10.59 18.28
C LEU A 218 2.02 9.20 17.68
N GLY A 219 2.98 8.70 16.90
CA GLY A 219 2.91 7.36 16.29
C GLY A 219 2.77 6.24 17.32
N MET A 220 3.57 6.24 18.39
CA MET A 220 3.58 5.17 19.39
C MET A 220 2.34 5.17 20.29
N VAL A 221 1.84 6.34 20.70
CA VAL A 221 0.58 6.44 21.46
C VAL A 221 -0.57 5.93 20.59
N HIS A 222 -0.61 6.34 19.33
CA HIS A 222 -1.63 5.91 18.37
C HIS A 222 -1.55 4.40 18.10
N TYR A 223 -0.34 3.86 17.96
CA TYR A 223 -0.11 2.43 17.84
C TYR A 223 -0.76 1.68 18.99
N LEU A 224 -0.49 2.09 20.25
CA LEU A 224 -1.04 1.44 21.44
C LEU A 224 -2.57 1.46 21.43
N VAL A 225 -3.18 2.61 21.13
CA VAL A 225 -4.64 2.78 21.08
C VAL A 225 -5.26 1.87 20.02
N ILE A 226 -4.73 1.87 18.79
CA ILE A 226 -5.23 0.98 17.72
C ILE A 226 -4.99 -0.47 18.07
N PHE A 227 -3.80 -0.82 18.58
CA PHE A 227 -3.43 -2.19 18.90
C PHE A 227 -4.41 -2.78 19.90
N VAL A 228 -4.63 -2.11 21.03
CA VAL A 228 -5.58 -2.55 22.07
C VAL A 228 -7.01 -2.62 21.51
N THR A 229 -7.45 -1.59 20.80
CA THR A 229 -8.81 -1.53 20.24
C THR A 229 -9.07 -2.67 19.25
N LEU A 230 -8.13 -2.97 18.36
CA LEU A 230 -8.28 -4.06 17.40
C LEU A 230 -8.17 -5.42 18.07
N TYR A 231 -7.29 -5.58 19.06
CA TYR A 231 -7.15 -6.85 19.79
C TYR A 231 -8.43 -7.21 20.54
N GLN A 232 -9.12 -6.23 21.11
CA GLN A 232 -10.43 -6.43 21.74
C GLN A 232 -11.55 -6.77 20.73
N ARG A 233 -11.44 -6.31 19.47
CA ARG A 233 -12.43 -6.59 18.41
C ARG A 233 -12.24 -7.96 17.72
N LEU A 234 -11.07 -8.58 17.84
CA LEU A 234 -10.73 -9.84 17.15
C LEU A 234 -11.50 -11.09 17.65
N PRO A 235 -11.78 -11.29 18.95
CA PRO A 235 -12.47 -12.50 19.45
C PRO A 235 -13.98 -12.56 19.16
N GLY A 236 -14.59 -11.50 18.63
CA GLY A 236 -16.05 -11.28 18.73
C GLY A 236 -16.92 -11.47 17.47
N GLY A 237 -16.44 -12.01 16.35
CA GLY A 237 -17.31 -12.29 15.18
C GLY A 237 -16.65 -12.09 13.81
N ASN A 238 -17.39 -12.37 12.74
CA ASN A 238 -17.02 -12.29 11.31
C ASN A 238 -16.61 -10.86 10.83
N ASN A 239 -15.66 -10.19 11.48
CA ASN A 239 -15.66 -8.72 11.54
C ASN A 239 -14.89 -7.97 10.45
N PHE A 240 -14.06 -8.64 9.63
CA PHE A 240 -13.35 -7.96 8.53
C PHE A 240 -13.52 -8.67 7.19
N PRO A 241 -13.79 -7.93 6.09
CA PRO A 241 -13.82 -8.47 4.74
C PRO A 241 -12.58 -9.31 4.45
N THR A 242 -12.75 -10.44 3.76
CA THR A 242 -11.64 -11.32 3.38
C THR A 242 -10.54 -10.59 2.59
N LYS A 243 -10.90 -9.51 1.88
CA LYS A 243 -9.98 -8.63 1.14
C LYS A 243 -9.06 -7.78 2.03
N LEU A 244 -9.40 -7.53 3.30
CA LEU A 244 -8.57 -6.77 4.24
C LEU A 244 -7.57 -7.62 5.00
N ARG A 245 -7.60 -8.94 4.82
CA ARG A 245 -6.69 -9.83 5.54
C ARG A 245 -5.21 -9.53 5.30
N PRO A 246 -4.74 -9.18 4.10
CA PRO A 246 -3.34 -8.78 3.90
C PRO A 246 -2.89 -7.62 4.81
N VAL A 247 -3.83 -6.75 5.19
CA VAL A 247 -3.58 -5.55 6.00
C VAL A 247 -3.27 -5.90 7.47
N PHE A 248 -3.51 -7.14 7.92
CA PHE A 248 -3.03 -7.58 9.24
C PHE A 248 -1.50 -7.56 9.38
N PHE A 249 -0.77 -7.53 8.26
CA PHE A 249 0.70 -7.40 8.32
C PHE A 249 1.14 -6.03 8.82
N LEU A 250 0.25 -5.02 8.83
CA LEU A 250 0.56 -3.71 9.39
C LEU A 250 0.76 -3.72 10.92
N PHE A 251 0.27 -4.75 11.62
CA PHE A 251 0.42 -4.84 13.08
C PHE A 251 1.86 -5.00 13.54
N PHE A 252 2.70 -5.71 12.76
CA PHE A 252 4.13 -5.81 13.04
C PHE A 252 4.94 -4.72 12.29
N ALA A 253 4.41 -4.18 11.19
CA ALA A 253 5.05 -3.06 10.48
C ALA A 253 5.25 -1.84 11.37
N ALA A 254 4.25 -1.50 12.21
CA ALA A 254 4.33 -0.36 13.12
C ALA A 254 5.47 -0.48 14.15
N PRO A 255 5.58 -1.54 14.98
CA PRO A 255 6.71 -1.67 15.90
C PRO A 255 8.05 -1.83 15.16
N ALA A 256 8.10 -2.45 13.98
CA ALA A 256 9.30 -2.46 13.15
C ALA A 256 9.76 -1.04 12.77
N MET A 257 8.85 -0.20 12.24
CA MET A 257 9.21 1.19 11.93
C MET A 257 9.51 2.01 13.18
N GLY A 258 8.86 1.71 14.31
CA GLY A 258 9.15 2.35 15.59
C GLY A 258 10.59 2.07 16.03
N SER A 259 11.03 0.82 15.94
CA SER A 259 12.43 0.46 16.22
C SER A 259 13.41 1.21 15.31
N LEU A 260 13.15 1.30 14.01
CA LEU A 260 14.01 2.05 13.07
C LEU A 260 14.04 3.56 13.35
N ALA A 261 12.88 4.14 13.67
CA ALA A 261 12.77 5.55 14.03
C ALA A 261 13.52 5.85 15.33
N TRP A 262 13.34 5.00 16.35
CA TRP A 262 14.02 5.15 17.63
C TRP A 262 15.54 4.99 17.51
N ASN A 263 16.01 4.00 16.74
CA ASN A 263 17.42 3.84 16.42
C ASN A 263 17.99 5.12 15.77
N SER A 264 17.24 5.76 14.87
CA SER A 264 17.66 7.02 14.25
C SER A 264 17.67 8.19 15.23
N ILE A 265 16.77 8.22 16.21
CA ILE A 265 16.70 9.28 17.25
C ILE A 265 17.85 9.12 18.25
N CYS A 266 18.08 7.91 18.75
CA CYS A 266 19.13 7.63 19.74
C CYS A 266 20.53 7.58 19.12
N GLY A 267 20.64 7.21 17.84
CA GLY A 267 21.91 6.97 17.16
C GLY A 267 22.53 5.61 17.46
N SER A 268 21.84 4.73 18.18
CA SER A 268 22.27 3.37 18.51
C SER A 268 21.07 2.43 18.65
N PHE A 269 21.30 1.13 18.42
CA PHE A 269 20.25 0.11 18.51
C PHE A 269 20.07 -0.35 19.97
N ASP A 270 19.60 0.58 20.79
CA ASP A 270 19.46 0.49 22.23
C ASP A 270 18.38 -0.53 22.70
N PRO A 271 18.20 -0.75 24.01
CA PRO A 271 17.19 -1.69 24.52
C PRO A 271 15.76 -1.40 24.04
N LEU A 272 15.36 -0.13 23.84
CA LEU A 272 14.00 0.18 23.39
C LEU A 272 13.81 -0.19 21.91
N ALA A 273 14.80 0.09 21.06
CA ALA A 273 14.81 -0.39 19.67
C ALA A 273 14.72 -1.93 19.63
N LYS A 274 15.53 -2.62 20.45
CA LYS A 274 15.49 -4.09 20.58
C LYS A 274 14.12 -4.60 21.03
N MET A 275 13.47 -3.97 22.02
CA MET A 275 12.14 -4.35 22.48
C MET A 275 11.09 -4.24 21.37
N LEU A 276 11.09 -3.13 20.62
CA LEU A 276 10.17 -2.92 19.49
C LEU A 276 10.44 -3.91 18.35
N PHE A 277 11.70 -4.19 18.06
CA PHE A 277 12.10 -5.20 17.08
C PHE A 277 11.62 -6.61 17.45
N PHE A 278 11.85 -7.05 18.70
CA PHE A 278 11.40 -8.36 19.16
C PHE A 278 9.87 -8.46 19.20
N LEU A 279 9.17 -7.39 19.58
CA LEU A 279 7.71 -7.32 19.48
C LEU A 279 7.25 -7.53 18.03
N SER A 280 7.90 -6.87 17.08
CA SER A 280 7.62 -7.05 15.65
C SER A 280 7.83 -8.49 15.19
N ILE A 281 8.96 -9.13 15.54
CA ILE A 281 9.22 -10.54 15.21
C ILE A 281 8.14 -11.44 15.81
N PHE A 282 7.79 -11.25 17.08
CA PHE A 282 6.78 -12.07 17.74
C PHE A 282 5.42 -11.99 17.03
N ILE A 283 4.96 -10.79 16.69
CA ILE A 283 3.70 -10.59 15.97
C ILE A 283 3.79 -11.20 14.57
N PHE A 284 4.90 -11.02 13.85
CA PHE A 284 5.14 -11.63 12.55
C PHE A 284 5.06 -13.16 12.61
N MET A 285 5.76 -13.80 13.54
CA MET A 285 5.72 -15.25 13.73
C MET A 285 4.31 -15.74 14.08
N SER A 286 3.59 -15.03 14.95
CA SER A 286 2.19 -15.33 15.29
C SER A 286 1.26 -15.30 14.07
N LEU A 287 1.45 -14.35 13.15
CA LEU A 287 0.71 -14.25 11.89
C LEU A 287 1.08 -15.39 10.92
N VAL A 288 2.37 -15.68 10.75
CA VAL A 288 2.88 -16.73 9.86
C VAL A 288 2.42 -18.13 10.30
N CYS A 289 2.36 -18.38 11.61
CA CYS A 289 1.84 -19.64 12.18
C CYS A 289 0.33 -19.83 11.98
N ARG A 290 -0.40 -18.84 11.43
CA ARG A 290 -1.85 -18.90 11.19
C ARG A 290 -2.20 -18.75 9.70
N PRO A 291 -1.70 -19.62 8.80
CA PRO A 291 -1.87 -19.48 7.35
C PRO A 291 -3.33 -19.58 6.90
N ASN A 292 -4.19 -20.26 7.67
CA ASN A 292 -5.61 -20.39 7.41
C ASN A 292 -6.36 -19.05 7.40
N LEU A 293 -5.83 -18.02 8.08
CA LEU A 293 -6.36 -16.66 8.01
C LEU A 293 -6.20 -16.10 6.59
N PHE A 294 -5.09 -16.35 5.90
CA PHE A 294 -4.82 -15.73 4.60
C PHE A 294 -5.28 -16.57 3.40
N LYS A 295 -5.50 -17.88 3.59
CA LYS A 295 -5.89 -18.84 2.53
C LYS A 295 -7.04 -18.35 1.65
N LYS A 296 -8.09 -17.73 2.22
CA LYS A 296 -9.23 -17.20 1.42
C LYS A 296 -8.86 -15.94 0.61
N SER A 297 -8.00 -15.09 1.14
CA SER A 297 -7.53 -13.87 0.47
C SER A 297 -6.50 -14.15 -0.63
N MET A 298 -5.80 -15.27 -0.53
CA MET A 298 -4.74 -15.67 -1.47
C MET A 298 -5.26 -16.43 -2.70
N LYS A 299 -6.57 -16.69 -2.83
CA LYS A 299 -7.14 -17.45 -3.96
C LYS A 299 -7.14 -16.72 -5.29
N ARG A 300 -7.22 -15.39 -5.27
CA ARG A 300 -7.22 -14.55 -6.47
C ARG A 300 -6.27 -13.38 -6.23
N PHE A 301 -5.35 -13.17 -7.16
CA PHE A 301 -4.47 -12.02 -7.14
C PHE A 301 -5.29 -10.73 -7.12
N ASN A 302 -4.90 -9.81 -6.24
CA ASN A 302 -5.45 -8.47 -6.13
C ASN A 302 -4.33 -7.53 -5.67
N VAL A 303 -4.39 -6.25 -6.05
CA VAL A 303 -3.44 -5.20 -5.64
C VAL A 303 -3.21 -5.17 -4.12
N ALA A 304 -4.20 -5.56 -3.32
CA ALA A 304 -4.10 -5.64 -1.87
C ALA A 304 -2.96 -6.54 -1.36
N TRP A 305 -2.44 -7.46 -2.16
CA TRP A 305 -1.31 -8.31 -1.79
C TRP A 305 0.00 -7.53 -1.61
N TRP A 306 0.11 -6.34 -2.22
CA TRP A 306 1.23 -5.43 -1.95
C TRP A 306 1.31 -4.98 -0.49
N ALA A 307 0.24 -5.15 0.30
CA ALA A 307 0.27 -4.94 1.74
C ALA A 307 1.14 -5.96 2.51
N TYR A 308 1.53 -7.09 1.89
CA TYR A 308 2.45 -8.06 2.50
C TYR A 308 3.92 -7.62 2.39
N SER A 309 4.31 -6.96 1.30
CA SER A 309 5.72 -6.75 0.95
C SER A 309 6.41 -5.72 1.83
N PHE A 310 5.87 -4.50 1.91
CA PHE A 310 6.53 -3.43 2.67
C PHE A 310 6.67 -3.72 4.18
N PRO A 311 5.70 -4.34 4.89
CA PRO A 311 5.89 -4.72 6.30
C PRO A 311 7.06 -5.67 6.52
N ILE A 312 7.18 -6.69 5.66
CA ILE A 312 8.29 -7.66 5.73
C ILE A 312 9.62 -6.97 5.44
N THR A 313 9.61 -5.96 4.57
CA THR A 313 10.79 -5.14 4.28
C THR A 313 11.23 -4.32 5.50
N PHE A 314 10.29 -3.75 6.28
CA PHE A 314 10.62 -3.08 7.54
C PHE A 314 11.17 -4.03 8.60
N LEU A 315 10.65 -5.26 8.65
CA LEU A 315 11.23 -6.29 9.51
C LEU A 315 12.67 -6.63 9.10
N ALA A 316 12.92 -6.82 7.80
CA ALA A 316 14.25 -7.07 7.27
C ALA A 316 15.23 -5.92 7.56
N LEU A 317 14.79 -4.68 7.37
CA LEU A 317 15.56 -3.47 7.72
C LEU A 317 16.01 -3.47 9.19
N ASN A 318 15.11 -3.84 10.12
CA ASN A 318 15.49 -3.97 11.53
C ASN A 318 16.46 -5.12 11.77
N SER A 319 16.25 -6.27 11.13
CA SER A 319 17.16 -7.41 11.27
C SER A 319 18.58 -7.05 10.81
N VAL A 320 18.72 -6.21 9.78
CA VAL A 320 20.02 -5.65 9.36
C VAL A 320 20.62 -4.78 10.47
N GLN A 321 19.86 -3.82 11.02
CA GLN A 321 20.33 -2.95 12.11
C GLN A 321 20.71 -3.73 13.38
N TYR A 322 19.93 -4.75 13.72
CA TYR A 322 20.21 -5.63 14.85
C TYR A 322 21.49 -6.46 14.64
N ALA A 323 21.73 -6.96 13.43
CA ALA A 323 22.95 -7.70 13.09
C ALA A 323 24.20 -6.80 13.15
N LEU A 324 24.08 -5.54 12.72
CA LEU A 324 25.15 -4.53 12.82
C LEU A 324 25.55 -4.24 14.27
N GLU A 325 24.57 -4.14 15.16
CA GLU A 325 24.78 -3.84 16.58
C GLU A 325 25.38 -5.04 17.34
N VAL A 326 24.75 -6.21 17.24
CA VAL A 326 25.07 -7.37 18.08
C VAL A 326 26.23 -8.20 17.53
N LYS A 327 26.41 -8.22 16.20
CA LYS A 327 27.50 -8.94 15.49
C LYS A 327 27.61 -10.43 15.83
N GLU A 328 26.52 -11.05 16.27
CA GLU A 328 26.43 -12.49 16.54
C GLU A 328 25.94 -13.27 15.31
N GLN A 329 26.31 -14.55 15.23
CA GLN A 329 25.90 -15.45 14.14
C GLN A 329 24.38 -15.60 14.03
N VAL A 330 23.67 -15.64 15.16
CA VAL A 330 22.19 -15.73 15.17
C VAL A 330 21.56 -14.48 14.58
N ALA A 331 22.10 -13.30 14.90
CA ALA A 331 21.63 -12.03 14.35
C ALA A 331 21.89 -11.94 12.83
N ALA A 332 23.06 -12.39 12.36
CA ALA A 332 23.38 -12.49 10.95
C ALA A 332 22.44 -13.47 10.20
N GLY A 333 22.14 -14.62 10.80
CA GLY A 333 21.17 -15.58 10.25
C GLY A 333 19.76 -14.99 10.12
N LEU A 334 19.29 -14.28 11.16
CA LEU A 334 18.00 -13.60 11.16
C LEU A 334 17.91 -12.50 10.10
N MET A 335 18.97 -11.72 9.92
CA MET A 335 19.10 -10.73 8.85
C MET A 335 18.99 -11.37 7.46
N LEU A 336 19.75 -12.43 7.19
CA LEU A 336 19.75 -13.13 5.91
C LEU A 336 18.37 -13.71 5.58
N ILE A 337 17.75 -14.40 6.55
CA ILE A 337 16.42 -15.00 6.40
C ILE A 337 15.37 -13.92 6.12
N SER A 338 15.34 -12.85 6.94
CA SER A 338 14.34 -11.79 6.81
C SER A 338 14.47 -11.04 5.48
N SER A 339 15.70 -10.71 5.09
CA SER A 339 15.98 -10.01 3.83
C SER A 339 15.68 -10.89 2.61
N SER A 340 16.03 -12.17 2.66
CA SER A 340 15.71 -13.11 1.58
C SER A 340 14.20 -13.27 1.40
N ILE A 341 13.45 -13.46 2.48
CA ILE A 341 11.98 -13.55 2.44
C ILE A 341 11.39 -12.25 1.87
N SER A 342 11.91 -11.10 2.29
CA SER A 342 11.49 -9.78 1.81
C SER A 342 11.65 -9.64 0.29
N VAL A 343 12.86 -9.92 -0.22
CA VAL A 343 13.18 -9.84 -1.65
C VAL A 343 12.36 -10.85 -2.47
N LEU A 344 12.22 -12.10 -2.00
CA LEU A 344 11.45 -13.13 -2.69
C LEU A 344 9.96 -12.76 -2.82
N ILE A 345 9.35 -12.26 -1.75
CA ILE A 345 7.94 -11.82 -1.78
C ILE A 345 7.77 -10.62 -2.69
N PHE A 346 8.69 -9.65 -2.64
CA PHE A 346 8.67 -8.49 -3.53
C PHE A 346 8.78 -8.89 -5.00
N LEU A 347 9.77 -9.72 -5.36
CA LEU A 347 9.95 -10.21 -6.73
C LEU A 347 8.76 -11.04 -7.21
N GLY A 348 8.22 -11.93 -6.36
CA GLY A 348 7.02 -12.70 -6.68
C GLY A 348 5.82 -11.80 -6.98
N LEU A 349 5.61 -10.74 -6.20
CA LEU A 349 4.54 -9.77 -6.45
C LEU A 349 4.79 -8.93 -7.71
N MET A 350 6.03 -8.54 -7.99
CA MET A 350 6.39 -7.86 -9.24
C MET A 350 6.03 -8.72 -10.46
N ILE A 351 6.45 -9.99 -10.46
CA ILE A 351 6.17 -10.94 -11.55
C ILE A 351 4.66 -11.15 -11.71
N LEU A 352 3.95 -11.39 -10.60
CA LEU A 352 2.49 -11.57 -10.62
C LEU A 352 1.75 -10.33 -11.11
N THR A 353 2.21 -9.13 -10.72
CA THR A 353 1.65 -7.85 -11.17
C THR A 353 1.86 -7.65 -12.67
N ALA A 354 3.07 -7.93 -13.17
CA ALA A 354 3.38 -7.87 -14.60
C ALA A 354 2.54 -8.86 -15.42
N ALA A 355 2.44 -10.11 -14.95
CA ALA A 355 1.65 -11.17 -15.60
C ALA A 355 0.13 -10.89 -15.59
N ASN A 356 -0.37 -10.12 -14.62
CA ASN A 356 -1.80 -9.78 -14.49
C ASN A 356 -2.11 -8.31 -14.83
N SER A 357 -1.22 -7.59 -15.51
CA SER A 357 -1.37 -6.18 -15.88
C SER A 357 -2.70 -5.88 -16.61
N ASN A 358 -3.11 -6.76 -17.53
CA ASN A 358 -4.39 -6.66 -18.24
C ASN A 358 -5.64 -6.74 -17.33
N ARG A 359 -5.52 -7.38 -16.16
CA ARG A 359 -6.62 -7.47 -15.17
C ARG A 359 -6.63 -6.29 -14.21
N LEU A 360 -5.46 -5.73 -13.90
CA LEU A 360 -5.31 -4.56 -13.03
C LEU A 360 -5.98 -3.30 -13.59
N LEU A 361 -6.02 -3.18 -14.93
CA LEU A 361 -6.69 -2.09 -15.64
C LEU A 361 -8.22 -2.29 -15.73
N ARG A 362 -8.73 -3.49 -15.41
CA ARG A 362 -10.17 -3.82 -15.52
C ARG A 362 -10.82 -3.81 -14.14
N ARG A 363 -11.27 -2.61 -13.73
CA ARG A 363 -12.23 -2.31 -12.64
C ARG A 363 -12.13 -3.23 -11.41
N ASP A 364 -11.36 -2.82 -10.41
CA ASP A 364 -11.32 -3.48 -9.10
C ASP A 364 -12.57 -3.09 -8.27
N PRO A 365 -13.53 -4.00 -7.97
CA PRO A 365 -14.75 -3.67 -7.24
C PRO A 365 -14.48 -3.68 -5.73
N VAL A 366 -13.48 -2.92 -5.28
CA VAL A 366 -13.10 -2.85 -3.85
C VAL A 366 -14.07 -1.93 -3.08
N LEU A 367 -14.58 -0.87 -3.70
CA LEU A 367 -15.59 0.02 -3.10
C LEU A 367 -17.03 -0.20 -3.61
N GLY A 368 -17.21 -0.84 -4.79
CA GLY A 368 -18.52 -0.89 -5.45
C GLY A 368 -19.54 -1.91 -4.91
N SER A 369 -19.23 -2.70 -3.87
CA SER A 369 -20.10 -3.81 -3.45
C SER A 369 -20.93 -3.55 -2.18
N VAL A 370 -20.99 -2.31 -1.67
CA VAL A 370 -21.70 -2.00 -0.41
C VAL A 370 -22.92 -1.09 -0.61
N THR A 371 -23.09 -0.48 -1.79
CA THR A 371 -24.15 0.50 -2.06
C THR A 371 -25.40 -0.03 -2.78
N SER A 372 -25.68 -1.33 -2.75
CA SER A 372 -27.01 -1.82 -3.15
C SER A 372 -27.89 -2.03 -1.92
N PRO A 373 -28.87 -1.15 -1.63
CA PRO A 373 -29.93 -1.51 -0.71
C PRO A 373 -30.64 -2.73 -1.30
N LYS A 374 -30.69 -3.83 -0.53
CA LYS A 374 -31.51 -4.99 -0.87
C LYS A 374 -32.94 -4.51 -1.03
N VAL A 375 -33.39 -4.37 -2.29
CA VAL A 375 -34.81 -4.27 -2.61
C VAL A 375 -35.43 -5.57 -2.14
N LYS A 376 -36.08 -5.53 -0.97
CA LYS A 376 -36.98 -6.59 -0.51
C LYS A 376 -38.12 -6.64 -1.52
N SER A 377 -38.06 -7.59 -2.44
CA SER A 377 -39.22 -8.01 -3.21
C SER A 377 -40.30 -8.49 -2.23
N ARG A 378 -41.36 -7.70 -2.11
CA ARG A 378 -42.67 -8.17 -1.65
C ARG A 378 -43.09 -9.33 -2.57
N GLN A 379 -43.39 -10.48 -1.99
CA GLN A 379 -44.41 -11.37 -2.53
C GLN A 379 -45.38 -11.69 -1.40
N ARG A 380 -46.55 -11.05 -1.49
CA ARG A 380 -47.81 -11.57 -0.99
C ARG A 380 -48.33 -12.53 -2.06
N SER A 381 -48.60 -13.77 -1.66
CA SER A 381 -49.79 -14.55 -2.01
C SER A 381 -49.71 -15.84 -1.21
#